data_AF-A0A087G5F8-F1
#
_entry.id   AF-A0A087G5F8-F1
#
_cell.length_a   1.000
_cell.length_b   1.000
_cell.length_c   1.000
_cell.angle_alpha   90.00
_cell.angle_beta   90.00
_cell.angle_gamma   90.00
#
_symmetry.space_group_name_H-M   'P 1'
#
loop_
_entity.id
_entity.type
_entity.pdbx_description
1 polymer ?
#
loop_
_entity_poly.entity_id
_entity_poly.type
_entity_poly.pdbx_seq_one_letter_code
_entity_poly.pdbx_strand_id
1 'polypeptide(L)'
;MFRSCLPVPASLQVSNGGNQSEENKVDYFNYELEVDFNVGQDIDPNMDHKKLKRIILNRVSAQRSRWKKRQYAEYLAKKLKELQMEVSLMRARFEMLYEKTKRLKFEHMKLQERVFATNQNFLGEGESEAFMMKLKKAGDEIGALELDIHMHLIL
;
A
#
# COMPACT_ATOMS: atom_id res chain seq x y z
N MET A 1 17.03 -11.65 -8.68
CA MET A 1 16.20 -12.54 -9.50
C MET A 1 14.75 -12.37 -9.10
N PHE A 2 13.94 -11.62 -9.86
CA PHE A 2 12.47 -11.70 -9.80
C PHE A 2 11.95 -11.26 -11.18
N ARG A 3 11.54 -12.25 -12.00
CA ARG A 3 10.81 -12.01 -13.25
C ARG A 3 9.33 -12.02 -12.91
N SER A 4 8.68 -10.85 -12.91
CA SER A 4 7.23 -10.75 -12.88
C SER A 4 6.71 -11.01 -14.30
N CYS A 5 6.27 -12.24 -14.54
CA CYS A 5 5.45 -12.58 -15.70
C CYS A 5 4.14 -11.78 -15.63
N LEU A 6 3.93 -10.89 -16.61
CA LEU A 6 2.63 -10.30 -16.85
C LEU A 6 1.67 -11.38 -17.36
N PRO A 7 0.40 -11.42 -16.90
CA PRO A 7 -0.55 -12.42 -17.35
C PRO A 7 -0.94 -12.14 -18.80
N VAL A 8 -0.51 -13.03 -19.69
CA VAL A 8 -1.02 -13.12 -21.06
C VAL A 8 -2.44 -13.69 -20.97
N PRO A 9 -3.46 -13.08 -21.61
CA PRO A 9 -4.80 -13.63 -21.62
C PRO A 9 -4.77 -15.03 -22.25
N ALA A 10 -5.37 -15.99 -21.54
CA ALA A 10 -5.43 -17.39 -21.92
C ALA A 10 -5.94 -17.57 -23.35
N SER A 11 -5.20 -18.36 -24.11
CA SER A 11 -5.57 -18.86 -25.43
C SER A 11 -6.95 -19.54 -25.38
N LEU A 12 -7.90 -18.99 -26.13
CA LEU A 12 -9.09 -19.71 -26.59
C LEU A 12 -8.62 -20.97 -27.32
N GLN A 13 -8.84 -22.12 -26.68
CA GLN A 13 -8.62 -23.41 -27.29
C GLN A 13 -9.62 -23.56 -28.46
N VAL A 14 -9.10 -23.69 -29.67
CA VAL A 14 -9.91 -24.10 -30.83
C VAL A 14 -9.55 -25.55 -31.13
N SER A 15 -10.60 -26.37 -31.10
CA SER A 15 -10.61 -27.80 -31.38
C SER A 15 -10.03 -28.10 -32.77
N ASN A 16 -9.23 -29.17 -32.83
CA ASN A 16 -8.74 -29.79 -34.06
C ASN A 16 -9.91 -30.43 -34.82
N GLY A 17 -10.14 -29.98 -36.05
CA GLY A 17 -10.98 -30.66 -37.04
C GLY A 17 -10.33 -30.54 -38.40
N GLY A 18 -9.46 -31.49 -38.74
CA GLY A 18 -8.94 -31.62 -40.10
C GLY A 18 -10.03 -32.12 -41.04
N ASN A 19 -10.05 -31.61 -42.26
CA ASN A 19 -10.50 -32.31 -43.46
C ASN A 19 -9.90 -31.61 -44.69
N GLN A 20 -9.18 -32.39 -45.49
CA GLN A 20 -8.68 -32.02 -46.81
C GLN A 20 -9.81 -32.23 -47.83
N SER A 21 -10.16 -31.18 -48.57
CA SER A 21 -10.73 -31.33 -49.91
C SER A 21 -10.60 -30.00 -50.65
N GLU A 22 -9.94 -30.08 -51.80
CA GLU A 22 -9.84 -29.06 -52.82
C GLU A 22 -11.24 -28.69 -53.30
N GLU A 23 -11.60 -27.41 -53.23
CA GLU A 23 -12.59 -26.77 -54.10
C GLU A 23 -12.59 -25.26 -53.82
N ASN A 24 -12.68 -24.47 -54.89
CA ASN A 24 -12.64 -23.02 -54.91
C ASN A 24 -13.43 -22.36 -53.76
N LYS A 25 -12.73 -21.91 -52.72
CA LYS A 25 -13.28 -21.00 -51.71
C LYS A 25 -12.54 -19.68 -51.78
N VAL A 26 -13.21 -18.68 -52.32
CA VAL A 26 -12.97 -17.28 -51.94
C VAL A 26 -13.40 -17.16 -50.47
N ASP A 27 -12.58 -17.70 -49.59
CA ASP A 27 -12.78 -17.66 -48.14
C ASP A 27 -12.27 -16.31 -47.65
N TYR A 28 -13.13 -15.31 -47.70
CA TYR A 28 -12.95 -14.11 -46.90
C TYR A 28 -13.11 -14.55 -45.44
N PHE A 29 -12.00 -15.03 -44.87
CA PHE A 29 -11.90 -15.41 -43.48
C PHE A 29 -12.51 -14.32 -42.58
N ASN A 30 -13.64 -14.68 -41.98
CA ASN A 30 -14.24 -13.98 -40.86
C ASN A 30 -13.23 -13.89 -39.72
N TYR A 31 -12.61 -12.72 -39.54
CA TYR A 31 -11.90 -12.38 -38.31
C TYR A 31 -12.71 -11.29 -37.60
N GLU A 32 -13.71 -11.69 -36.81
CA GLU A 32 -14.43 -10.88 -35.82
C GLU A 32 -14.38 -9.37 -36.11
N LEU A 33 -15.29 -8.93 -36.99
CA LEU A 33 -15.53 -7.54 -37.28
C LEU A 33 -16.58 -7.00 -36.31
N GLU A 34 -16.14 -6.27 -35.29
CA GLU A 34 -16.96 -5.16 -34.76
C GLU A 34 -16.59 -3.82 -35.43
N VAL A 35 -15.55 -3.79 -36.27
CA VAL A 35 -15.11 -2.56 -36.95
C VAL A 35 -14.78 -2.86 -38.41
N ASP A 36 -15.60 -2.31 -39.32
CA ASP A 36 -15.39 -2.35 -40.77
C ASP A 36 -14.13 -1.56 -41.14
N PHE A 37 -13.03 -2.31 -41.30
CA PHE A 37 -11.77 -1.80 -41.79
C PHE A 37 -11.86 -1.49 -43.29
N ASN A 38 -12.26 -0.25 -43.59
CA ASN A 38 -12.47 0.22 -44.95
C ASN A 38 -11.16 0.22 -45.75
N VAL A 39 -11.13 -0.56 -46.82
CA VAL A 39 -10.06 -0.57 -47.82
C VAL A 39 -10.51 0.40 -48.92
N GLY A 40 -9.97 1.62 -48.92
CA GLY A 40 -10.38 2.67 -49.84
C GLY A 40 -10.36 2.24 -51.32
N GLN A 41 -11.36 2.74 -52.07
CA GLN A 41 -11.75 2.34 -53.43
C GLN A 41 -10.75 2.70 -54.55
N ASP A 42 -9.62 3.32 -54.22
CA ASP A 42 -8.63 3.77 -55.19
C ASP A 42 -7.61 2.65 -55.46
N ILE A 43 -8.07 1.62 -56.16
CA ILE A 43 -7.27 0.47 -56.58
C ILE A 43 -7.34 0.38 -58.09
N ASP A 44 -6.18 0.51 -58.74
CA ASP A 44 -6.04 0.27 -60.17
C ASP A 44 -6.45 -1.19 -60.52
N PRO A 45 -7.50 -1.38 -61.34
CA PRO A 45 -7.98 -2.70 -61.74
C PRO A 45 -6.95 -3.51 -62.54
N ASN A 46 -5.96 -2.84 -63.15
CA ASN A 46 -4.93 -3.48 -63.96
C ASN A 46 -3.69 -3.90 -63.14
N MET A 47 -3.75 -3.77 -61.81
CA MET A 47 -2.66 -4.13 -60.90
C MET A 47 -2.56 -5.66 -60.71
N ASP A 48 -1.34 -6.20 -60.67
CA ASP A 48 -1.11 -7.62 -60.36
C ASP A 48 -1.84 -8.05 -59.08
N HIS A 49 -2.59 -9.15 -59.19
CA HIS A 49 -3.41 -9.72 -58.14
C HIS A 49 -2.63 -9.97 -56.84
N LYS A 50 -1.35 -10.36 -56.91
CA LYS A 50 -0.51 -10.56 -55.71
C LYS A 50 -0.24 -9.24 -54.99
N LYS A 51 0.06 -8.18 -55.75
CA LYS A 51 0.29 -6.84 -55.23
C LYS A 51 -1.00 -6.27 -54.62
N LEU A 52 -2.13 -6.47 -55.30
CA LEU A 52 -3.44 -6.08 -54.81
C LEU A 52 -3.76 -6.72 -53.45
N LYS A 53 -3.65 -8.05 -53.34
CA LYS A 53 -3.85 -8.76 -52.06
C LYS A 53 -2.96 -8.19 -50.95
N ARG A 54 -1.69 -7.94 -51.24
CA ARG A 54 -0.75 -7.38 -50.26
C ARG A 54 -1.18 -5.98 -49.78
N ILE A 55 -1.63 -5.11 -50.68
CA ILE A 55 -2.08 -3.76 -50.33
C ILE A 55 -3.31 -3.83 -49.41
N ILE A 56 -4.30 -4.66 -49.77
CA ILE A 56 -5.52 -4.85 -48.97
C ILE A 56 -5.16 -5.37 -47.58
N LEU A 57 -4.37 -6.44 -47.49
CA LEU A 57 -3.98 -7.05 -46.21
C LEU A 57 -3.18 -6.08 -45.32
N ASN A 58 -2.27 -5.29 -45.89
CA ASN A 58 -1.51 -4.31 -45.13
C ASN A 58 -2.38 -3.14 -44.64
N ARG A 59 -3.35 -2.70 -45.46
CA ARG A 59 -4.32 -1.68 -45.03
C ARG A 59 -5.12 -2.15 -43.83
N VAL A 60 -5.70 -3.36 -43.91
CA VAL A 60 -6.47 -3.95 -42.80
C VAL A 60 -5.60 -4.15 -41.56
N SER A 61 -4.38 -4.69 -41.72
CA SER A 61 -3.48 -4.93 -40.57
C SER A 61 -3.00 -3.63 -39.92
N ALA A 62 -2.74 -2.58 -40.71
CA ALA A 62 -2.40 -1.26 -40.21
C ALA A 62 -3.57 -0.62 -39.47
N GLN A 63 -4.80 -0.70 -40.00
CA GLN A 63 -5.98 -0.18 -39.32
C GLN A 63 -6.27 -0.94 -38.01
N ARG A 64 -6.17 -2.28 -38.02
CA ARG A 64 -6.28 -3.10 -36.82
C ARG A 64 -5.21 -2.76 -35.79
N SER A 65 -3.98 -2.52 -36.22
CA SER A 65 -2.89 -2.07 -35.33
C SER A 65 -3.21 -0.71 -34.69
N ARG A 66 -3.70 0.25 -35.48
CA ARG A 66 -4.12 1.57 -34.98
C ARG A 66 -5.29 1.45 -33.98
N TRP A 67 -6.29 0.64 -34.29
CA TRP A 67 -7.42 0.40 -33.40
C TRP A 67 -6.97 -0.22 -32.06
N LYS A 68 -6.15 -1.28 -32.09
CA LYS A 68 -5.61 -1.89 -30.86
C LYS A 68 -4.78 -0.90 -30.04
N LYS A 69 -3.94 -0.08 -30.67
CA LYS A 69 -3.17 0.96 -29.97
C LYS A 69 -4.07 2.00 -29.32
N ARG A 70 -5.14 2.43 -29.99
CA ARG A 70 -6.14 3.36 -29.41
C ARG A 70 -6.83 2.74 -28.20
N GLN A 71 -7.33 1.51 -28.33
CA GLN A 71 -7.97 0.78 -27.23
C GLN A 71 -7.02 0.61 -26.02
N TYR A 72 -5.76 0.29 -26.27
CA TYR A 72 -4.76 0.18 -25.20
C TYR A 72 -4.49 1.54 -24.52
N ALA A 73 -4.44 2.64 -25.28
CA ALA A 73 -4.31 3.98 -24.71
C ALA A 73 -5.52 4.37 -23.83
N GLU A 74 -6.74 4.05 -24.27
CA GLU A 74 -7.96 4.25 -23.50
C GLU A 74 -7.96 3.41 -22.21
N TYR A 75 -7.56 2.14 -22.31
CA TYR A 75 -7.37 1.26 -21.15
C TYR A 75 -6.36 1.84 -20.15
N LEU A 76 -5.20 2.29 -20.62
CA LEU A 76 -4.18 2.91 -19.76
C LEU A 76 -4.69 4.19 -19.11
N ALA A 77 -5.43 5.03 -19.83
CA ALA A 77 -6.02 6.25 -19.28
C ALA A 77 -7.05 5.95 -18.18
N LYS A 78 -7.88 4.93 -18.37
CA LYS A 78 -8.80 4.45 -17.31
C LYS A 78 -8.01 3.92 -16.11
N LYS A 79 -6.99 3.10 -16.36
CA LYS A 79 -6.21 2.49 -15.29
C LYS A 79 -5.44 3.52 -14.47
N LEU A 80 -4.90 4.55 -15.12
CA LEU A 80 -4.26 5.69 -14.45
C LEU A 80 -5.23 6.41 -13.52
N LYS A 81 -6.46 6.69 -13.97
CA LYS A 81 -7.50 7.33 -13.15
C LYS A 81 -7.87 6.48 -11.93
N GLU A 82 -8.04 5.17 -12.12
CA GLU A 82 -8.30 4.22 -11.02
C GLU A 82 -7.19 4.27 -9.96
N LEU A 83 -5.93 4.13 -10.38
CA LEU A 83 -4.79 4.18 -9.46
C LEU A 83 -4.66 5.53 -8.77
N GLN A 84 -4.91 6.64 -9.48
CA GLN A 84 -4.85 7.97 -8.89
C GLN A 84 -5.92 8.18 -7.81
N MET A 85 -7.13 7.64 -8.01
CA MET A 85 -8.16 7.64 -6.97
C MET A 85 -7.74 6.79 -5.76
N GLU A 86 -7.20 5.59 -6.00
CA GLU A 86 -6.71 4.72 -4.93
C GLU A 86 -5.62 5.37 -4.10
N VAL A 87 -4.61 5.97 -4.76
CA VAL A 87 -3.54 6.73 -4.08
C VAL A 87 -4.11 7.89 -3.26
N SER A 88 -5.11 8.60 -3.78
CA SER A 88 -5.74 9.72 -3.07
C SER A 88 -6.47 9.24 -1.81
N LEU A 89 -7.21 8.13 -1.91
CA LEU A 89 -7.88 7.51 -0.77
C LEU A 89 -6.87 6.99 0.28
N MET A 90 -5.79 6.34 -0.17
CA MET A 90 -4.75 5.85 0.73
C MET A 90 -4.03 7.00 1.44
N ARG A 91 -3.75 8.12 0.76
CA ARG A 91 -3.21 9.33 1.38
C ARG A 91 -4.12 9.87 2.46
N ALA A 92 -5.42 10.01 2.19
CA ALA A 92 -6.38 10.49 3.19
C ALA A 92 -6.43 9.58 4.44
N ARG A 93 -6.40 8.25 4.22
CA ARG A 93 -6.34 7.27 5.32
C ARG A 93 -5.05 7.36 6.10
N PHE A 94 -3.92 7.51 5.41
CA PHE A 94 -2.61 7.67 6.03
C PHE A 94 -2.57 8.91 6.92
N GLU A 95 -3.00 10.07 6.42
CA GLU A 95 -3.02 11.32 7.20
C GLU A 95 -3.88 11.19 8.47
N MET A 96 -5.06 10.57 8.36
CA MET A 96 -5.90 10.30 9.53
C MET A 96 -5.18 9.44 10.57
N LEU A 97 -4.50 8.37 10.15
CA LEU A 97 -3.78 7.46 11.06
C LEU A 97 -2.53 8.13 11.64
N TYR A 98 -1.84 8.94 10.85
CA TYR A 98 -0.69 9.71 11.28
C TYR A 98 -1.07 10.67 12.41
N GLU A 99 -2.13 11.46 12.23
CA GLU A 99 -2.61 12.39 13.25
C GLU A 99 -3.10 11.68 14.53
N LYS A 100 -3.79 10.54 14.40
CA LYS A 100 -4.16 9.70 15.55
C LYS A 100 -2.93 9.22 16.31
N THR A 101 -1.92 8.74 15.59
CA THR A 101 -0.68 8.24 16.18
C THR A 101 0.09 9.36 16.89
N LYS A 102 0.18 10.53 16.26
CA LYS A 102 0.82 11.73 16.81
C LYS A 102 0.16 12.16 18.12
N ARG A 103 -1.17 12.21 18.14
CA ARG A 103 -1.96 12.52 19.35
C ARG A 103 -1.70 11.50 20.47
N LEU A 104 -1.76 10.20 20.16
CA LEU A 104 -1.53 9.15 21.15
C LEU A 104 -0.11 9.22 21.74
N LYS A 105 0.91 9.51 20.91
CA LYS A 105 2.27 9.72 21.39
C LYS A 105 2.37 10.90 22.35
N PHE A 106 1.71 12.02 22.03
CA PHE A 106 1.69 13.18 22.92
C PHE A 106 1.01 12.87 24.26
N GLU A 107 -0.16 12.23 24.24
CA GLU A 107 -0.86 11.81 25.46
C GLU A 107 -0.04 10.83 26.30
N HIS A 108 0.66 9.89 25.64
CA HIS A 108 1.56 8.97 26.30
C HIS A 108 2.72 9.68 27.01
N MET A 109 3.38 10.63 26.34
CA MET A 109 4.45 11.43 26.96
C MET A 109 3.94 12.23 28.16
N LYS A 110 2.77 12.86 28.03
CA LYS A 110 2.14 13.60 29.13
C LYS A 110 1.76 12.70 30.31
N LEU A 111 1.36 11.46 30.04
CA LEU A 111 1.08 10.49 31.09
C LEU A 111 2.37 10.03 31.78
N GLN A 112 3.43 9.74 31.01
CA GLN A 112 4.75 9.39 31.55
C GLN A 112 5.30 10.51 32.44
N GLU A 113 5.19 11.77 32.01
CA GLU A 113 5.60 12.93 32.80
C GLU A 113 4.84 13.02 34.13
N ARG A 114 3.51 12.83 34.11
CA ARG A 114 2.71 12.80 35.34
C ARG A 114 3.08 11.66 36.26
N VAL A 115 3.30 10.46 35.73
CA VAL A 115 3.74 9.31 36.53
C VAL A 115 5.09 9.60 37.17
N PHE A 116 6.03 10.18 36.41
CA PHE A 116 7.34 10.56 36.92
C PHE A 116 7.24 11.62 38.03
N ALA A 117 6.47 12.69 37.81
CA ALA A 117 6.25 13.74 38.80
C ALA A 117 5.60 13.20 40.08
N THR A 118 4.57 12.36 39.96
CA THR A 118 3.94 11.71 41.12
C THR A 118 4.91 10.80 41.86
N ASN A 119 5.71 10.01 41.15
CA ASN A 119 6.71 9.15 41.77
C ASN A 119 7.80 9.97 42.48
N GLN A 120 8.27 11.05 41.87
CA GLN A 120 9.21 11.98 42.52
C GLN A 120 8.62 12.65 43.75
N ASN A 121 7.35 13.05 43.72
CA ASN A 121 6.66 13.61 44.87
C ASN A 121 6.49 12.58 46.00
N PHE A 122 6.22 11.31 45.66
CA PHE A 122 6.14 10.22 46.64
C PHE A 122 7.51 9.86 47.23
N LEU A 123 8.57 9.95 46.42
CA LEU A 123 9.96 9.86 46.86
C LEU A 123 10.48 11.16 47.49
N GLY A 124 9.64 12.21 47.54
CA GLY A 124 9.97 13.54 48.01
C GLY A 124 10.38 13.50 49.47
N GLU A 125 11.63 13.90 49.71
CA GLU A 125 12.39 13.79 50.95
C GLU A 125 11.71 14.37 52.20
N GLY A 126 10.70 15.23 52.06
CA GLY A 126 10.08 15.93 53.19
C GLY A 126 9.40 15.03 54.23
N GLU A 127 8.71 13.97 53.81
CA GLU A 127 8.08 13.03 54.76
C GLU A 127 9.11 12.06 55.36
N SER A 128 10.08 11.63 54.56
CA SER A 128 11.16 10.75 55.00
C SER A 128 12.10 11.46 55.97
N GLU A 129 12.51 12.68 55.69
CA GLU A 129 13.40 13.48 56.51
C GLU A 129 12.74 13.89 57.83
N ALA A 130 11.46 14.28 57.79
CA ALA A 130 10.69 14.55 59.01
C ALA A 130 10.51 13.29 59.88
N PHE A 131 10.33 12.12 59.26
CA PHE A 131 10.26 10.85 59.98
C PHE A 131 11.62 10.45 60.58
N MET A 132 12.70 10.60 59.82
CA MET A 132 14.08 10.35 60.27
C MET A 132 14.49 11.26 61.43
N MET A 133 14.12 12.54 61.39
CA MET A 133 14.39 13.48 62.48
C MET A 133 13.64 13.09 63.76
N LYS A 134 12.37 12.63 63.65
CA LYS A 134 11.59 12.13 64.78
C LYS A 134 12.21 10.87 65.40
N LEU A 135 12.66 9.92 64.57
CA LEU A 135 13.35 8.72 65.04
C LEU A 135 14.66 9.04 65.75
N LYS A 136 15.44 9.99 65.23
CA LYS A 136 16.68 10.44 65.88
C LYS A 136 16.41 11.03 67.26
N LYS A 137 15.41 11.92 67.36
CA LYS A 137 15.01 12.52 68.65
C LYS A 137 14.57 11.47 69.67
N ALA A 138 13.74 10.51 69.23
CA ALA A 138 13.30 9.41 70.11
C ALA A 138 14.47 8.53 70.56
N GLY A 139 15.47 8.29 69.68
CA GLY A 139 16.70 7.59 70.05
C GLY A 139 17.52 8.33 71.10
N ASP A 140 17.67 9.65 70.96
CA ASP A 140 18.38 10.50 71.93
C ASP A 140 17.66 10.50 73.29
N GLU A 141 16.32 10.53 73.30
CA GLU A 141 15.50 10.44 74.53
C GLU A 141 15.64 9.08 75.23
N ILE A 142 15.66 7.98 74.47
CA ILE A 142 15.88 6.63 75.03
C ILE A 142 17.28 6.52 75.65
N GLY A 143 18.32 7.01 74.96
CA GLY A 143 19.69 6.98 75.48
C GLY A 143 19.85 7.81 76.77
N ALA A 144 19.14 8.94 76.87
CA ALA A 144 19.12 9.75 78.09
C ALA A 144 18.45 9.01 79.27
N LEU A 145 17.35 8.29 79.02
CA LEU A 145 16.68 7.48 80.04
C LEU A 145 17.55 6.28 80.48
N GLU A 146 18.28 5.66 79.56
CA GLU A 146 19.17 4.54 79.87
C GLU A 146 20.34 4.98 80.77
N LEU A 147 20.91 6.16 80.50
CA LEU A 147 21.92 6.79 81.36
C LEU A 147 21.37 7.12 82.76
N ASP A 148 20.16 7.65 82.84
CA ASP A 148 19.49 8.01 84.10
C ASP A 148 19.19 6.76 84.95
N ILE A 149 18.68 5.70 84.32
CA ILE A 149 18.45 4.40 84.96
C ILE A 149 19.78 3.81 85.45
N HIS A 150 20.86 3.90 84.66
CA HIS A 150 22.16 3.37 85.06
C HIS A 150 22.78 4.15 86.23
N MET A 151 22.62 5.47 86.26
CA MET A 151 23.00 6.33 87.37
C MET A 151 22.25 5.99 88.66
N HIS A 152 20.95 5.71 88.58
CA HIS A 152 20.13 5.35 89.73
C HIS A 152 20.38 3.93 90.26
N LEU A 153 20.94 3.03 89.46
CA LEU A 153 21.31 1.65 89.87
C LEU A 153 22.71 1.55 90.51
N ILE A 154 23.54 2.61 90.42
CA ILE A 154 24.92 2.64 90.93
C ILE A 154 25.04 3.38 92.28
N LEU A 155 23.96 4.02 92.76
CA LEU A 155 23.84 4.65 94.08
C LEU A 155 23.07 3.76 95.08
#